data_AF-A0A365H5R9-F1
#
_entry.id   AF-A0A365H5R9-F1
#
_cell.length_a   1.000
_cell.length_b   1.000
_cell.length_c   1.000
_cell.angle_alpha   90.00
_cell.angle_beta   90.00
_cell.angle_gamma   90.00
#
_symmetry.space_group_name_H-M   'P 1'
#
loop_
_entity.id
_entity.type
_entity.pdbx_description
1 polymer ?
#
loop_
_entity_poly.entity_id
_entity_poly.type
_entity_poly.pdbx_seq_one_letter_code
_entity_poly.pdbx_strand_id
1 'polypeptide(L)'
;MKAQAAEMRDITKGAAPSCYLSSVKLPGSPETVVRQFSEPDKNYTGANFVQLIATYADGEAATKAYGALRSKATTCPKKHEERSEKLPNGRIKLAFDGTWEIVEDKVAEWQHIQGREKNTYPPSTSIINVVHLYYDYAIRGNVVVTSVYWQRTKPSQAAGPIQKKATEILTRQLQRIG
;
A
#
# COMPACT_ATOMS: atom_id res chain seq x y z
N MET A 1 -0.92 17.90 3.78
CA MET A 1 0.07 16.80 3.94
C MET A 1 -0.25 15.81 5.07
N LYS A 2 -0.92 16.18 6.18
CA LYS A 2 -1.54 15.22 7.14
C LYS A 2 -2.63 14.30 6.54
N ALA A 3 -2.92 14.39 5.23
CA ALA A 3 -3.97 13.64 4.53
C ALA A 3 -3.51 12.21 4.18
N GLN A 4 -2.29 12.03 3.67
CA GLN A 4 -1.72 10.69 3.43
C GLN A 4 -1.50 9.88 4.71
N ALA A 5 -1.09 10.55 5.80
CA ALA A 5 -1.05 9.93 7.13
C ALA A 5 -2.44 9.58 7.70
N ALA A 6 -3.53 10.11 7.11
CA ALA A 6 -4.89 9.72 7.47
C ALA A 6 -5.38 8.50 6.66
N GLU A 7 -4.83 8.25 5.48
CA GLU A 7 -5.18 7.12 4.60
C GLU A 7 -4.53 5.80 5.07
N MET A 8 -3.34 5.87 5.68
CA MET A 8 -2.73 4.72 6.36
C MET A 8 -3.52 4.27 7.61
N ARG A 9 -4.51 5.06 8.06
CA ARG A 9 -5.37 4.71 9.20
C ARG A 9 -6.38 3.61 8.84
N ASP A 10 -6.62 3.31 7.57
CA ASP A 10 -7.54 2.25 7.20
C ASP A 10 -6.98 0.85 7.51
N ILE A 11 -5.64 0.67 7.48
CA ILE A 11 -5.00 -0.54 8.01
C ILE A 11 -5.34 -0.74 9.48
N THR A 12 -5.34 0.34 10.28
CA THR A 12 -5.66 0.25 11.71
C THR A 12 -7.12 -0.13 11.98
N LYS A 13 -7.97 -0.15 10.94
CA LYS A 13 -9.38 -0.57 11.00
C LYS A 13 -9.64 -1.92 10.35
N GLY A 14 -8.59 -2.69 10.03
CA GLY A 14 -8.72 -4.00 9.41
C GLY A 14 -8.99 -3.98 7.90
N ALA A 15 -8.77 -2.85 7.23
CA ALA A 15 -8.89 -2.73 5.77
C ALA A 15 -7.51 -2.68 5.11
N ALA A 16 -7.33 -3.45 4.03
CA ALA A 16 -6.10 -3.44 3.26
C ALA A 16 -6.09 -2.21 2.32
N PRO A 17 -5.04 -1.38 2.29
CA PRO A 17 -4.94 -0.27 1.36
C PRO A 17 -4.89 -0.78 -0.08
N SER A 18 -5.34 0.05 -1.02
CA SER A 18 -5.27 -0.20 -2.45
C SER A 18 -5.04 1.10 -3.21
N CYS A 19 -5.07 1.03 -4.53
CA CYS A 19 -4.74 2.15 -5.42
C CYS A 19 -5.53 3.43 -5.09
N TYR A 20 -4.89 4.59 -5.29
CA TYR A 20 -5.52 5.91 -5.28
C TYR A 20 -6.44 6.14 -4.09
N LEU A 21 -5.88 6.00 -2.88
CA LEU A 21 -6.57 6.30 -1.63
C LEU A 21 -7.78 5.39 -1.34
N SER A 22 -7.87 4.24 -2.01
CA SER A 22 -8.92 3.26 -1.75
C SER A 22 -8.45 2.16 -0.80
N SER A 23 -9.40 1.41 -0.25
CA SER A 23 -9.12 0.26 0.61
C SER A 23 -10.09 -0.87 0.34
N VAL A 24 -9.69 -2.09 0.71
CA VAL A 24 -10.47 -3.31 0.62
C VAL A 24 -10.75 -3.79 2.04
N LYS A 25 -12.03 -3.86 2.39
CA LYS A 25 -12.42 -4.54 3.63
C LYS A 25 -12.19 -6.04 3.45
N LEU A 26 -11.41 -6.63 4.35
CA LEU A 26 -11.18 -8.05 4.34
C LEU A 26 -12.47 -8.80 4.72
N PRO A 27 -12.95 -9.75 3.87
CA PRO A 27 -14.14 -10.53 4.20
C PRO A 27 -13.84 -11.51 5.34
N GLY A 28 -14.89 -12.06 5.98
CA GLY A 28 -14.76 -13.25 6.84
C GLY A 28 -14.24 -13.03 8.27
N SER A 29 -14.14 -11.78 8.73
CA SER A 29 -13.76 -11.43 10.12
C SER A 29 -12.48 -12.13 10.63
N PRO A 30 -11.34 -11.99 9.93
CA PRO A 30 -10.08 -12.59 10.36
C PRO A 30 -9.59 -11.97 11.67
N GLU A 31 -8.76 -12.72 12.40
CA GLU A 31 -7.90 -12.13 13.42
C GLU A 31 -6.83 -11.28 12.75
N THR A 32 -6.63 -10.04 13.21
CA THR A 32 -5.70 -9.11 12.56
C THR A 32 -4.64 -8.58 13.50
N VAL A 33 -3.41 -8.52 13.00
CA VAL A 33 -2.28 -7.86 13.65
C VAL A 33 -1.77 -6.76 12.73
N VAL A 34 -1.69 -5.55 13.24
CA VAL A 34 -1.14 -4.39 12.53
C VAL A 34 0.26 -4.08 13.05
N ARG A 35 1.21 -3.90 12.13
CA ARG A 35 2.58 -3.47 12.43
C ARG A 35 2.88 -2.22 11.61
N GLN A 36 3.38 -1.18 12.27
CA GLN A 36 3.89 0.01 11.61
C GLN A 36 5.38 0.14 11.91
N PHE A 37 6.16 0.52 10.92
CA PHE A 37 7.59 0.77 11.11
C PHE A 37 7.97 2.12 10.53
N SER A 38 8.74 2.87 11.33
CA SER A 38 9.15 4.26 11.19
C SER A 38 8.03 5.29 11.05
N GLU A 39 8.15 6.39 11.79
CA GLU A 39 7.44 7.61 11.46
C GLU A 39 8.18 8.30 10.31
N PRO A 40 7.47 8.75 9.25
CA PRO A 40 8.12 9.52 8.20
C PRO A 40 8.73 10.79 8.79
N ASP A 41 9.88 11.20 8.27
CA ASP A 41 10.36 12.55 8.54
C ASP A 41 9.34 13.58 8.03
N LYS A 42 9.54 14.86 8.38
CA LYS A 42 8.65 15.95 7.94
C LYS A 42 8.45 16.04 6.42
N ASN A 43 9.35 15.42 5.65
CA ASN A 43 9.39 15.43 4.20
C ASN A 43 8.94 14.08 3.59
N TYR A 44 8.53 13.09 4.41
CA TYR A 44 8.26 11.71 4.02
C TYR A 44 9.39 11.09 3.18
N THR A 45 10.63 11.42 3.51
CA THR A 45 11.81 10.76 2.92
C THR A 45 12.12 9.47 3.69
N GLY A 46 12.67 8.47 2.98
CA GLY A 46 12.93 7.13 3.53
C GLY A 46 11.85 6.09 3.21
N ALA A 47 12.18 4.82 3.43
CA ALA A 47 11.31 3.68 3.18
C ALA A 47 10.43 3.40 4.40
N ASN A 48 9.21 3.94 4.36
CA ASN A 48 8.23 3.78 5.42
C ASN A 48 7.28 2.62 5.08
N PHE A 49 6.74 1.93 6.09
CA PHE A 49 5.70 0.93 5.82
C PHE A 49 4.71 0.68 6.95
N VAL A 50 3.54 0.19 6.57
CA VAL A 50 2.55 -0.42 7.45
C VAL A 50 2.17 -1.78 6.89
N GLN A 51 2.01 -2.76 7.78
CA GLN A 51 1.63 -4.12 7.47
C GLN A 51 0.42 -4.53 8.31
N LEU A 52 -0.49 -5.27 7.68
CA LEU A 52 -1.58 -5.99 8.31
C LEU A 52 -1.42 -7.48 7.98
N ILE A 53 -1.45 -8.31 9.01
CA ILE A 53 -1.44 -9.76 8.92
C ILE A 53 -2.83 -10.22 9.36
N ALA A 54 -3.53 -10.94 8.50
CA ALA A 54 -4.86 -11.48 8.73
C ALA A 54 -4.80 -13.01 8.77
N THR A 55 -5.20 -13.60 9.88
CA THR A 55 -5.33 -15.05 10.04
C THR A 55 -6.79 -15.44 9.98
N TYR A 56 -7.12 -16.38 9.10
CA TYR A 56 -8.45 -16.89 8.86
C TYR A 56 -8.67 -18.24 9.54
N ALA A 57 -9.94 -18.62 9.72
CA ALA A 57 -10.29 -19.94 10.23
C ALA A 57 -9.76 -21.09 9.35
N ASP A 58 -9.75 -20.88 8.03
CA ASP A 58 -9.31 -21.87 7.04
C ASP A 58 -8.68 -21.21 5.79
N GLY A 59 -8.12 -22.05 4.92
CA GLY A 59 -7.49 -21.61 3.67
C GLY A 59 -8.47 -21.12 2.61
N GLU A 60 -9.73 -21.55 2.65
CA GLU A 60 -10.74 -21.13 1.68
C GLU A 60 -11.12 -19.66 1.92
N ALA A 61 -11.38 -19.30 3.18
CA ALA A 61 -11.67 -17.94 3.58
C ALA A 61 -10.50 -16.99 3.27
N ALA A 62 -9.26 -17.42 3.51
CA ALA A 62 -8.06 -16.68 3.12
C ALA A 62 -7.96 -16.51 1.60
N THR A 63 -8.20 -17.57 0.83
CA THR A 63 -8.18 -17.53 -0.64
C THR A 63 -9.22 -16.56 -1.20
N LYS A 64 -10.43 -16.55 -0.62
CA LYS A 64 -11.49 -15.59 -0.97
C LYS A 64 -11.07 -14.16 -0.68
N ALA A 65 -10.45 -13.90 0.47
CA ALA A 65 -9.94 -12.58 0.82
C ALA A 65 -8.83 -12.12 -0.12
N TYR A 66 -7.87 -12.99 -0.41
CA TYR A 66 -6.81 -12.72 -1.38
C TYR A 66 -7.37 -12.47 -2.79
N GLY A 67 -8.39 -13.23 -3.21
CA GLY A 67 -9.09 -13.01 -4.46
C GLY A 67 -9.75 -11.63 -4.54
N ALA A 68 -10.34 -11.15 -3.44
CA ALA A 68 -10.91 -9.80 -3.37
C ALA A 68 -9.83 -8.71 -3.50
N LEU A 69 -8.68 -8.90 -2.85
CA LEU A 69 -7.53 -7.99 -2.97
C LEU A 69 -7.00 -7.95 -4.40
N ARG A 70 -6.76 -9.12 -5.00
CA ARG A 70 -6.31 -9.26 -6.38
C ARG A 70 -7.29 -8.62 -7.36
N SER A 71 -8.58 -8.89 -7.22
CA SER A 71 -9.64 -8.30 -8.06
C SER A 71 -9.69 -6.77 -7.94
N LYS A 72 -9.54 -6.22 -6.73
CA LYS A 72 -9.43 -4.77 -6.58
C LYS A 72 -8.19 -4.22 -7.26
N ALA A 73 -7.03 -4.83 -7.03
CA ALA A 73 -5.76 -4.39 -7.60
C ALA A 73 -5.75 -4.43 -9.14
N THR A 74 -6.41 -5.42 -9.76
CA THR A 74 -6.49 -5.54 -11.23
C THR A 74 -7.51 -4.60 -11.86
N THR A 75 -8.54 -4.18 -11.12
CA THR A 75 -9.56 -3.22 -11.60
C THR A 75 -9.17 -1.76 -11.39
N CYS A 76 -8.09 -1.50 -10.66
CA CYS A 76 -7.51 -0.17 -10.51
C CYS A 76 -7.14 0.45 -11.87
N PRO A 77 -7.51 1.71 -12.13
CA PRO A 77 -7.22 2.35 -13.40
C PRO A 77 -5.71 2.61 -13.55
N LYS A 78 -5.12 2.32 -14.71
CA LYS A 78 -3.67 2.53 -14.96
C LYS A 78 -3.22 3.98 -14.79
N LYS A 79 -4.13 4.93 -15.02
CA LYS A 79 -3.94 6.37 -14.82
C LYS A 79 -5.14 6.91 -14.05
N HIS A 80 -4.90 7.84 -13.13
CA HIS A 80 -5.94 8.47 -12.33
C HIS A 80 -5.61 9.95 -12.13
N GLU A 81 -6.61 10.81 -12.19
CA GLU A 81 -6.49 12.22 -11.83
C GLU A 81 -7.27 12.42 -10.54
N GLU A 82 -6.59 12.74 -9.45
CA GLU A 82 -7.22 13.10 -8.20
C GLU A 82 -7.38 14.62 -8.13
N ARG A 83 -8.59 15.09 -7.81
CA ARG A 83 -8.87 16.52 -7.69
C ARG A 83 -8.67 17.00 -6.26
N SER A 84 -8.35 18.28 -6.13
CA SER A 84 -8.27 18.92 -4.82
C SER A 84 -9.67 19.02 -4.20
N GLU A 85 -9.78 18.69 -2.92
CA GLU A 85 -11.07 18.67 -2.21
C GLU A 85 -10.90 19.12 -0.76
N LYS A 86 -11.86 19.89 -0.24
CA LYS A 86 -11.90 20.23 1.19
C LYS A 86 -12.59 19.11 1.96
N LEU A 87 -11.85 18.50 2.88
CA LEU A 87 -12.34 17.45 3.76
C LEU A 87 -13.22 18.04 4.89
N PRO A 88 -14.15 17.26 5.46
CA PRO A 88 -15.06 17.72 6.53
C PRO A 88 -14.36 18.32 7.75
N ASN A 89 -13.12 17.92 8.03
CA ASN A 89 -12.32 18.45 9.14
C ASN A 89 -11.48 19.67 8.77
N GLY A 90 -11.83 20.38 7.71
CA GLY A 90 -11.17 21.62 7.26
C GLY A 90 -9.82 21.41 6.59
N ARG A 91 -9.33 20.16 6.47
CA ARG A 91 -8.10 19.83 5.74
C ARG A 91 -8.36 19.80 4.24
N ILE A 92 -7.30 19.93 3.45
CA ILE A 92 -7.36 19.84 1.98
C ILE A 92 -6.71 18.54 1.52
N LYS A 93 -7.44 17.75 0.74
CA LYS A 93 -6.90 16.69 -0.13
C LYS A 93 -6.29 17.37 -1.34
N LEU A 94 -5.03 17.08 -1.61
CA LEU A 94 -4.28 17.71 -2.71
C LEU A 94 -4.51 16.94 -4.00
N ALA A 95 -4.64 17.67 -5.11
CA ALA A 95 -4.66 17.07 -6.44
C ALA A 95 -3.33 16.38 -6.78
N PHE A 96 -3.41 15.29 -7.55
CA PHE A 96 -2.25 14.60 -8.10
C PHE A 96 -2.61 13.79 -9.35
N ASP A 97 -1.61 13.56 -10.20
CA ASP A 97 -1.67 12.59 -11.28
C ASP A 97 -1.08 11.26 -10.81
N GLY A 98 -1.89 10.21 -10.88
CA GLY A 98 -1.56 8.87 -10.43
C GLY A 98 -1.30 7.91 -11.59
N THR A 99 -0.36 6.99 -11.41
CA THR A 99 -0.22 5.79 -12.27
C THR A 99 -0.21 4.54 -11.42
N TRP A 100 -0.80 3.46 -11.94
CA TRP A 100 -0.91 2.17 -11.27
C TRP A 100 -0.49 1.02 -12.17
N GLU A 101 0.35 0.14 -11.64
CA GLU A 101 0.78 -1.09 -12.28
C GLU A 101 0.70 -2.24 -11.29
N ILE A 102 0.53 -3.46 -11.80
CA ILE A 102 0.54 -4.68 -11.00
C ILE A 102 1.64 -5.62 -11.49
N VAL A 103 2.25 -6.33 -10.56
CA VAL A 103 3.14 -7.46 -10.84
C VAL A 103 2.68 -8.64 -9.99
N GLU A 104 2.54 -9.80 -10.61
CA GLU A 104 2.23 -11.05 -9.93
C GLU A 104 3.47 -11.93 -9.95
N ASP A 105 3.86 -12.44 -8.80
CA ASP A 105 5.01 -13.31 -8.64
C ASP A 105 4.86 -14.21 -7.41
N LYS A 106 5.94 -14.91 -7.07
CA LYS A 106 6.09 -15.60 -5.79
C LYS A 106 7.21 -14.96 -5.02
N VAL A 107 6.99 -14.75 -3.72
CA VAL A 107 8.02 -14.23 -2.80
C VAL A 107 8.11 -15.19 -1.62
N ALA A 108 9.29 -15.79 -1.42
CA ALA A 108 9.51 -16.79 -0.36
C ALA A 108 8.46 -17.93 -0.37
N GLU A 109 8.09 -18.43 -1.54
CA GLU A 109 7.01 -19.44 -1.76
C GLU A 109 5.58 -18.98 -1.43
N TRP A 110 5.36 -17.72 -1.06
CA TRP A 110 4.02 -17.15 -0.96
C TRP A 110 3.53 -16.73 -2.34
N GLN A 111 2.25 -16.97 -2.62
CA GLN A 111 1.61 -16.35 -3.78
C GLN A 111 1.47 -14.85 -3.50
N HIS A 112 1.92 -14.02 -4.44
CA HIS A 112 2.07 -12.59 -4.21
C HIS A 112 1.61 -11.76 -5.40
N ILE A 113 1.01 -10.60 -5.10
CA ILE A 113 0.73 -9.53 -6.04
C ILE A 113 1.18 -8.20 -5.45
N GLN A 114 1.94 -7.44 -6.23
CA GLN A 114 2.40 -6.11 -5.90
C GLN A 114 1.73 -5.07 -6.78
N GLY A 115 0.99 -4.15 -6.16
CA GLY A 115 0.56 -2.91 -6.78
C GLY A 115 1.65 -1.83 -6.66
N ARG A 116 1.90 -1.09 -7.73
CA ARG A 116 2.88 0.00 -7.79
C ARG A 116 2.18 1.28 -8.18
N GLU A 117 2.13 2.22 -7.25
CA GLU A 117 1.51 3.53 -7.46
C GLU A 117 2.57 4.62 -7.50
N LYS A 118 2.39 5.57 -8.41
CA LYS A 118 3.18 6.80 -8.46
C LYS A 118 2.23 7.98 -8.53
N ASN A 119 2.28 8.83 -7.51
CA ASN A 119 1.49 10.07 -7.45
C ASN A 119 2.39 11.26 -7.66
N THR A 120 2.06 12.07 -8.66
CA THR A 120 2.79 13.29 -9.02
C THR A 120 1.93 14.49 -8.62
N TYR A 121 2.38 15.21 -7.59
CA TYR A 121 1.74 16.44 -7.14
C TYR A 121 2.24 17.64 -7.94
N PRO A 122 1.48 18.75 -8.00
CA PRO A 122 1.96 19.98 -8.63
C PRO A 122 3.29 20.46 -8.01
N PRO A 123 4.26 20.93 -8.81
CA PRO A 123 5.56 21.41 -8.30
C PRO A 123 5.44 22.54 -7.27
N SER A 124 4.35 23.32 -7.33
CA SER A 124 4.01 24.36 -6.34
C SER A 124 3.83 23.81 -4.91
N THR A 125 3.59 22.50 -4.77
CA THR A 125 3.43 21.83 -3.48
C THR A 125 4.78 21.60 -2.78
N SER A 126 5.81 21.17 -3.53
CA SER A 126 7.14 20.84 -3.02
C SER A 126 8.10 20.48 -4.17
N ILE A 127 9.41 20.59 -3.94
CA ILE A 127 10.45 20.07 -4.85
C ILE A 127 10.56 18.53 -4.84
N ILE A 128 9.99 17.87 -3.82
CA ILE A 128 9.86 16.41 -3.70
C ILE A 128 8.39 16.02 -3.86
N ASN A 129 7.83 16.29 -5.03
CA ASN A 129 6.41 16.16 -5.36
C ASN A 129 6.01 14.81 -5.96
N VAL A 130 6.91 13.82 -6.00
CA VAL A 130 6.55 12.45 -6.40
C VAL A 130 6.48 11.56 -5.18
N VAL A 131 5.39 10.82 -5.03
CA VAL A 131 5.23 9.78 -4.02
C VAL A 131 5.18 8.44 -4.74
N HIS A 132 6.05 7.52 -4.34
CA HIS A 132 5.97 6.12 -4.77
C HIS A 132 5.34 5.30 -3.66
N LEU A 133 4.33 4.50 -4.00
CA LEU A 133 3.74 3.53 -3.08
C LEU A 133 3.79 2.13 -3.66
N TYR A 134 4.10 1.15 -2.82
CA TYR A 134 4.12 -0.28 -3.17
C TYR A 134 3.15 -1.00 -2.24
N TYR A 135 2.21 -1.72 -2.81
CA TYR A 135 1.15 -2.44 -2.10
C TYR A 135 1.38 -3.93 -2.32
N ASP A 136 1.88 -4.62 -1.31
CA ASP A 136 2.13 -6.05 -1.36
C ASP A 136 0.95 -6.79 -0.74
N TYR A 137 0.40 -7.77 -1.46
CA TYR A 137 -0.58 -8.70 -0.95
C TYR A 137 -0.04 -10.12 -1.15
N ALA A 138 0.05 -10.89 -0.07
CA ALA A 138 0.56 -12.26 -0.10
C ALA A 138 -0.37 -13.22 0.63
N ILE A 139 -0.45 -14.46 0.16
CA ILE A 139 -1.22 -15.53 0.79
C ILE A 139 -0.42 -16.83 0.89
N ARG A 140 -0.60 -17.53 2.03
CA ARG A 140 -0.18 -18.92 2.22
C ARG A 140 -1.04 -19.57 3.30
N GLY A 141 -1.62 -20.74 3.00
CA GLY A 141 -2.52 -21.43 3.92
C GLY A 141 -3.73 -20.55 4.27
N ASN A 142 -3.98 -20.35 5.56
CA ASN A 142 -5.05 -19.51 6.10
C ASN A 142 -4.59 -18.07 6.44
N VAL A 143 -3.42 -17.65 5.98
CA VAL A 143 -2.86 -16.32 6.32
C VAL A 143 -2.78 -15.44 5.08
N VAL A 144 -3.23 -14.19 5.23
CA VAL A 144 -3.08 -13.12 4.24
C VAL A 144 -2.25 -11.99 4.85
N VAL A 145 -1.21 -11.57 4.15
CA VAL A 145 -0.37 -10.42 4.52
C VAL A 145 -0.63 -9.30 3.53
N THR A 146 -0.87 -8.10 4.04
CA THR A 146 -1.01 -6.88 3.22
C THR A 146 -0.06 -5.83 3.75
N SER A 147 0.74 -5.21 2.89
CA SER A 147 1.71 -4.19 3.29
C SER A 147 1.67 -3.02 2.31
N VAL A 148 1.82 -1.80 2.83
CA VAL A 148 2.04 -0.62 2.00
C VAL A 148 3.36 0.02 2.39
N TYR A 149 4.19 0.31 1.38
CA TYR A 149 5.46 1.00 1.51
C TYR A 149 5.36 2.32 0.78
N TRP A 150 5.99 3.38 1.29
CA TRP A 150 6.00 4.66 0.59
C TRP A 150 7.26 5.47 0.83
N GLN A 151 7.58 6.30 -0.17
CA GLN A 151 8.66 7.27 -0.13
C GLN A 151 8.39 8.46 -1.05
N ARG A 152 8.83 9.66 -0.66
CA ARG A 152 8.88 10.84 -1.53
C ARG A 152 10.23 11.01 -2.22
N THR A 153 10.16 11.47 -3.46
CA THR A 153 11.32 11.71 -4.33
C THR A 153 11.14 13.01 -5.13
N LYS A 154 12.24 13.53 -5.66
CA LYS A 154 12.20 14.57 -6.71
C LYS A 154 11.71 13.94 -8.03
N PRO A 155 11.11 14.71 -8.95
CA PRO A 155 10.66 14.18 -10.25
C PRO A 155 11.73 13.45 -11.07
N SER A 156 12.98 13.90 -10.95
CA SER A 156 14.13 13.34 -11.66
C SER A 156 14.75 12.10 -10.98
N GLN A 157 14.28 11.72 -9.79
CA GLN A 157 14.84 10.60 -9.04
C GLN A 157 14.05 9.31 -9.32
N ALA A 158 14.79 8.21 -9.54
CA ALA A 158 14.21 6.91 -9.80
C ALA A 158 13.59 6.28 -8.53
N ALA A 159 12.54 5.48 -8.73
CA ALA A 159 11.86 4.73 -7.67
C ALA A 159 12.61 3.46 -7.21
N GLY A 160 13.67 3.06 -7.92
CA GLY A 160 14.38 1.79 -7.68
C GLY A 160 14.78 1.52 -6.22
N PRO A 161 15.28 2.50 -5.44
CA PRO A 161 15.65 2.29 -4.05
C PRO A 161 14.49 1.84 -3.14
N ILE A 162 13.30 2.44 -3.28
CA ILE A 162 12.14 2.09 -2.45
C ILE A 162 11.56 0.73 -2.85
N GLN A 163 11.52 0.42 -4.16
CA GLN A 163 11.09 -0.89 -4.64
C GLN A 163 11.95 -2.02 -4.06
N LYS A 164 13.28 -1.89 -4.18
CA LYS A 164 14.22 -2.88 -3.65
C LYS A 164 14.02 -3.07 -2.15
N LYS A 165 13.84 -1.96 -1.42
CA LYS A 165 13.65 -2.00 0.03
C LYS A 165 12.33 -2.66 0.42
N ALA A 166 11.24 -2.40 -0.31
CA ALA A 166 9.95 -3.05 -0.10
C ALA A 166 10.08 -4.57 -0.27
N THR A 167 10.68 -5.03 -1.38
CA THR A 167 10.94 -6.45 -1.64
C THR A 167 11.80 -7.10 -0.54
N GLU A 168 12.88 -6.44 -0.09
CA GLU A 168 13.72 -6.94 0.99
C GLU A 168 12.96 -7.09 2.32
N ILE A 169 12.15 -6.10 2.69
CA ILE A 169 11.35 -6.13 3.93
C ILE A 169 10.31 -7.25 3.86
N LEU A 170 9.52 -7.29 2.78
CA LEU A 170 8.51 -8.31 2.56
C LEU A 170 9.13 -9.71 2.64
N THR A 171 10.20 -9.96 1.89
CA THR A 171 10.85 -11.28 1.82
C THR A 171 11.28 -11.75 3.21
N ARG A 172 11.94 -10.88 3.98
CA ARG A 172 12.37 -11.21 5.35
C ARG A 172 11.19 -11.47 6.30
N GLN A 173 10.08 -10.76 6.12
CA GLN A 173 8.90 -10.94 6.95
C GLN A 173 8.18 -12.24 6.62
N LEU A 174 7.94 -12.52 5.35
CA LEU A 174 7.28 -13.75 4.91
C LEU A 174 8.08 -14.99 5.33
N GLN A 175 9.42 -14.98 5.17
CA GLN A 175 10.29 -16.05 5.66
C GLN A 175 10.20 -16.31 7.18
N ARG A 176 9.89 -15.27 7.97
CA ARG A 176 9.71 -15.40 9.42
C ARG A 176 8.32 -15.89 9.81
N ILE A 177 7.31 -15.61 8.99
CA ILE A 177 5.94 -16.07 9.21
C ILE A 177 5.82 -17.56 8.83
N GLY A 178 6.54 -17.99 7.80
CA GLY A 178 6.71 -19.39 7.43
C GLY A 178 6.38 -19.66 5.98
#